data_AF-A0A7S1QZ00-F1
#
_entry.id   AF-A0A7S1QZ00-F1
#
_cell.length_a   1.000
_cell.length_b   1.000
_cell.length_c   1.000
_cell.angle_alpha   90.00
_cell.angle_beta   90.00
_cell.angle_gamma   90.00
#
_symmetry.space_group_name_H-M   'P 1'
#
loop_
_entity.id
_entity.type
_entity.pdbx_description
1 polymer ?
#
loop_
_entity_poly.entity_id
_entity_poly.type
_entity_poly.pdbx_seq_one_letter_code
_entity_poly.pdbx_strand_id
1 'polypeptide(L)'
;CVNMFAMYQTLIAQSTTVLSCVDLVVADGERKSFVKVDMSIPCQDGTHKMSTAGLLFAIGYGFGIPSAFIFGYQFMNGRLGRPAQTRAMFMFLIGGYQDRFWWWQSLIMVRKLLLVLIVVFISNAELQTYCGMWTMGIALILQVVLAPNSQPNFNQVEALSLAIITVTLNFSLLYFWPQMTDASKNVLTVLLILATFGAIVLFAVYLYRPLRGMLGEKLALVKELQGKAAAALQEREENAAQKGQRVFRSDRAHRDVDRFDDDGDAEELLEVGALASPTRINLTAPAGAEAGVARRPQFRPVFEEVDREEDDAPYIPRREHRSLTAEQLSQL
;
A
#
# COMPACT_ATOMS: atom_id res chain seq x y z
N CYS A 1 -5.80 -7.38 -3.91
CA CYS A 1 -5.09 -7.71 -2.65
C CYS A 1 -5.21 -6.61 -1.59
N VAL A 2 -4.86 -5.34 -1.91
CA VAL A 2 -4.93 -4.21 -0.94
C VAL A 2 -6.32 -4.03 -0.32
N ASN A 3 -7.37 -3.96 -1.15
CA ASN A 3 -8.74 -3.80 -0.67
C ASN A 3 -9.20 -4.96 0.22
N MET A 4 -8.80 -6.19 -0.10
CA MET A 4 -9.13 -7.37 0.70
C MET A 4 -8.46 -7.31 2.10
N PHE A 5 -7.21 -6.85 2.17
CA PHE A 5 -6.52 -6.64 3.45
C PHE A 5 -7.15 -5.50 4.27
N ALA A 6 -7.56 -4.41 3.62
CA ALA A 6 -8.25 -3.30 4.29
C ALA A 6 -9.62 -3.73 4.83
N MET A 7 -10.38 -4.50 4.04
CA MET A 7 -11.69 -5.04 4.42
C MET A 7 -11.62 -6.14 5.48
N TYR A 8 -10.47 -6.78 5.67
CA TYR A 8 -10.28 -7.84 6.66
C TYR A 8 -10.70 -7.42 8.07
N GLN A 9 -10.27 -6.23 8.50
CA GLN A 9 -10.56 -5.71 9.84
C GLN A 9 -12.04 -5.37 10.02
N THR A 10 -12.64 -4.73 9.03
CA THR A 10 -14.06 -4.36 9.10
C THR A 10 -14.95 -5.60 9.07
N LEU A 11 -14.65 -6.56 8.19
CA LEU A 11 -15.46 -7.78 8.07
C LEU A 11 -15.43 -8.63 9.34
N ILE A 12 -14.25 -8.76 9.96
CA ILE A 12 -14.12 -9.50 11.22
C ILE A 12 -14.81 -8.76 12.36
N ALA A 13 -14.66 -7.43 12.46
CA ALA A 13 -15.35 -6.66 13.48
C ALA A 13 -16.88 -6.79 13.34
N GLN A 14 -17.41 -6.65 12.12
CA GLN A 14 -18.86 -6.75 11.89
C GLN A 14 -19.39 -8.17 12.12
N SER A 15 -18.68 -9.21 11.66
CA SER A 15 -19.12 -10.60 11.86
C SER A 15 -19.13 -10.99 13.33
N THR A 16 -18.20 -10.44 14.11
CA THR A 16 -18.10 -10.73 15.53
C THR A 16 -19.04 -9.91 16.40
N THR A 17 -19.46 -8.71 15.99
CA THR A 17 -20.49 -7.95 16.72
C THR A 17 -21.85 -8.64 16.75
N VAL A 18 -22.15 -9.46 15.74
CA VAL A 18 -23.37 -10.29 15.70
C VAL A 18 -23.34 -11.36 16.80
N LEU A 19 -22.16 -11.75 17.30
CA LEU A 19 -21.99 -12.79 18.32
C LEU A 19 -22.18 -12.28 19.75
N SER A 20 -22.12 -10.97 19.98
CA SER A 20 -22.20 -10.39 21.33
C SER A 20 -23.65 -10.29 21.83
N CYS A 21 -23.95 -10.96 22.93
CA CYS A 21 -25.22 -10.85 23.65
C CYS A 21 -25.09 -9.90 24.87
N VAL A 22 -26.20 -9.27 25.25
CA VAL A 22 -26.32 -8.42 26.45
C VAL A 22 -27.54 -8.86 27.26
N ASP A 23 -27.35 -8.97 28.57
CA ASP A 23 -28.43 -9.32 29.51
C ASP A 23 -29.17 -8.07 29.97
N LEU A 24 -30.49 -8.07 29.82
CA LEU A 24 -31.38 -7.00 30.27
C LEU A 24 -32.31 -7.54 31.36
N VAL A 25 -32.53 -6.72 32.39
CA VAL A 25 -33.53 -6.99 33.44
C VAL A 25 -34.84 -6.37 32.96
N VAL A 26 -35.83 -7.22 32.65
CA VAL A 26 -37.18 -6.78 32.26
C VAL A 26 -37.99 -6.43 33.51
N ALA A 27 -39.04 -5.63 33.38
CA ALA A 27 -39.87 -5.12 34.49
C ALA A 27 -40.37 -6.19 35.48
N ASP A 28 -40.50 -7.45 35.06
CA ASP A 28 -40.89 -8.60 35.91
C ASP A 28 -39.73 -9.23 36.70
N GLY A 29 -38.53 -8.65 36.66
CA GLY A 29 -37.32 -9.20 37.31
C GLY A 29 -36.69 -10.38 36.56
N GLU A 30 -37.27 -10.83 35.45
CA GLU A 30 -36.68 -11.83 34.56
C GLU A 30 -35.48 -11.26 33.80
N ARG A 31 -34.36 -12.00 33.79
CA ARG A 31 -33.20 -11.71 32.93
C ARG A 31 -33.43 -12.32 31.56
N LYS A 32 -33.48 -11.48 30.53
CA LYS A 32 -33.54 -11.89 29.12
C LYS A 32 -32.33 -11.35 28.39
N SER A 33 -31.66 -12.21 27.63
CA SER A 33 -30.47 -11.86 26.87
C SER A 33 -30.85 -11.55 25.42
N PHE A 34 -30.29 -10.49 24.85
CA PHE A 34 -30.56 -10.06 23.47
C PHE A 34 -29.25 -9.77 22.74
N VAL A 35 -29.27 -9.83 21.40
CA VAL A 35 -28.09 -9.49 20.60
C VAL A 35 -27.81 -7.99 20.69
N LYS A 36 -26.54 -7.60 20.90
CA LYS A 36 -26.14 -6.20 21.11
C LYS A 36 -26.43 -5.30 19.90
N VAL A 37 -26.31 -5.85 18.69
CA VAL A 37 -26.55 -5.09 17.45
C VAL A 37 -28.04 -4.93 17.13
N ASP A 38 -28.87 -5.87 17.61
CA ASP A 38 -30.31 -5.89 17.37
C ASP A 38 -31.03 -6.56 18.56
N MET A 39 -31.68 -5.74 19.38
CA MET A 39 -32.40 -6.19 20.57
C MET A 39 -33.72 -6.91 20.24
N SER A 40 -34.10 -7.06 18.98
CA SER A 40 -35.26 -7.87 18.58
C SER A 40 -34.99 -9.39 18.62
N ILE A 41 -33.72 -9.80 18.64
CA ILE A 41 -33.31 -11.21 18.60
C ILE A 41 -32.94 -11.67 20.02
N PRO A 42 -33.67 -12.63 20.61
CA PRO A 42 -33.32 -13.19 21.90
C PRO A 42 -32.11 -14.13 21.80
N CYS A 43 -31.17 -14.00 22.72
CA CYS A 43 -30.11 -14.98 22.97
C CYS A 43 -30.61 -15.99 24.00
N GLN A 44 -30.63 -17.27 23.65
CA GLN A 44 -30.97 -18.35 24.56
C GLN A 44 -29.67 -18.95 25.09
N ASP A 45 -29.41 -18.80 26.39
CA ASP A 45 -28.17 -19.21 27.06
C ASP A 45 -26.89 -18.67 26.38
N GLY A 46 -26.92 -17.39 25.97
CA GLY A 46 -25.78 -16.73 25.30
C GLY A 46 -25.56 -17.17 23.84
N THR A 47 -26.43 -18.02 23.28
CA THR A 47 -26.35 -18.47 21.90
C THR A 47 -27.63 -18.20 21.13
N HIS A 48 -27.52 -18.06 19.82
CA HIS A 48 -28.65 -17.91 18.91
C HIS A 48 -28.30 -18.63 17.60
N LYS A 49 -29.30 -18.96 16.77
CA LYS A 49 -29.11 -19.78 15.56
C LYS A 49 -28.08 -19.21 14.57
N MET A 50 -27.89 -17.88 14.55
CA MET A 50 -26.87 -17.22 13.72
C MET A 50 -25.49 -17.12 14.37
N SER A 51 -25.37 -17.40 15.67
CA SER A 51 -24.09 -17.32 16.39
C SER A 51 -23.07 -18.32 15.86
N THR A 52 -23.50 -19.57 15.61
CA THR A 52 -22.63 -20.60 15.02
C THR A 52 -22.15 -20.20 13.63
N ALA A 53 -23.03 -19.63 12.80
CA ALA A 53 -22.67 -19.18 11.45
C ALA A 53 -21.70 -17.99 11.48
N GLY A 54 -21.95 -17.00 12.35
CA GLY A 54 -21.06 -15.85 12.55
C GLY A 54 -19.69 -16.26 13.07
N LEU A 55 -19.63 -17.23 13.99
CA LEU A 55 -18.37 -17.76 14.51
C LEU A 55 -17.59 -18.53 13.44
N LEU A 56 -18.24 -19.40 12.68
CA LEU A 56 -17.61 -20.12 11.58
C LEU A 56 -17.08 -19.17 10.52
N PHE A 57 -17.82 -18.10 10.21
CA PHE A 57 -17.37 -17.06 9.29
C PHE A 57 -16.18 -16.27 9.86
N ALA A 58 -16.23 -15.88 11.14
CA ALA A 58 -15.15 -15.17 11.80
C ALA A 58 -13.86 -15.99 11.88
N ILE A 59 -13.93 -17.28 12.20
CA ILE A 59 -12.79 -18.20 12.20
C ILE A 59 -12.31 -18.46 10.78
N GLY A 60 -13.22 -18.80 9.87
CA GLY A 60 -12.90 -19.13 8.48
C GLY A 60 -12.25 -17.97 7.75
N TYR A 61 -12.77 -16.75 7.89
CA TYR A 61 -12.19 -15.56 7.28
C TYR A 61 -10.98 -15.04 8.07
N GLY A 62 -11.05 -15.10 9.40
CA GLY A 62 -10.01 -14.67 10.33
C GLY A 62 -8.70 -15.43 10.18
N PHE A 63 -8.74 -16.76 10.15
CA PHE A 63 -7.57 -17.62 9.95
C PHE A 63 -7.34 -17.97 8.48
N GLY A 64 -8.39 -18.04 7.66
CA GLY A 64 -8.29 -18.40 6.26
C GLY A 64 -7.44 -17.43 5.45
N ILE A 65 -7.51 -16.12 5.72
CA ILE A 65 -6.70 -15.14 4.98
C ILE A 65 -5.21 -15.24 5.34
N PRO A 66 -4.79 -15.20 6.62
CA PRO A 66 -3.38 -15.38 6.99
C PRO A 66 -2.80 -16.70 6.50
N SER A 67 -3.57 -17.79 6.59
CA SER A 67 -3.15 -19.12 6.13
C SER A 67 -3.07 -19.22 4.61
N ALA A 68 -4.04 -18.68 3.88
CA ALA A 68 -4.01 -18.60 2.42
C ALA A 68 -2.83 -17.76 1.92
N PHE A 69 -2.46 -16.69 2.61
CA PHE A 69 -1.26 -15.92 2.29
C PHE A 69 0.01 -16.75 2.48
N ILE A 70 0.17 -17.41 3.64
CA ILE A 70 1.35 -18.26 3.92
C ILE A 70 1.44 -19.41 2.90
N PHE A 71 0.33 -20.10 2.69
CA PHE A 71 0.25 -21.23 1.76
C PHE A 71 0.50 -20.78 0.32
N GLY A 72 -0.15 -19.71 -0.14
CA GLY A 72 0.04 -19.17 -1.49
C GLY A 72 1.48 -18.72 -1.75
N TYR A 73 2.10 -18.06 -0.77
CA TYR A 73 3.50 -17.65 -0.86
C TYR A 73 4.44 -18.86 -0.96
N GLN A 74 4.28 -19.86 -0.08
CA GLN A 74 5.09 -21.07 -0.12
C GLN A 74 4.86 -21.89 -1.40
N PHE A 75 3.62 -21.96 -1.89
CA PHE A 75 3.26 -22.68 -3.10
C PHE A 75 3.90 -22.06 -4.35
N MET A 76 3.80 -20.74 -4.52
CA MET A 76 4.38 -20.07 -5.68
C MET A 76 5.91 -20.02 -5.65
N ASN A 77 6.49 -19.82 -4.46
CA ASN A 77 7.94 -19.76 -4.32
C ASN A 77 8.58 -21.16 -4.41
N GLY A 78 7.96 -22.18 -3.81
CA GLY A 78 8.48 -23.54 -3.76
C GLY A 78 8.14 -24.40 -4.98
N ARG A 79 6.87 -24.48 -5.40
CA ARG A 79 6.45 -25.36 -6.51
C ARG A 79 6.62 -24.73 -7.89
N LEU A 80 6.34 -23.43 -8.03
CA LEU A 80 6.43 -22.76 -9.33
C LEU A 80 7.84 -22.22 -9.61
N GLY A 81 8.69 -22.08 -8.58
CA GLY A 81 10.05 -21.58 -8.73
C GLY A 81 10.11 -20.15 -9.30
N ARG A 82 9.09 -19.31 -9.02
CA ARG A 82 8.99 -17.94 -9.53
C ARG A 82 9.11 -16.90 -8.41
N PRO A 83 10.30 -16.73 -7.79
CA PRO A 83 10.50 -15.81 -6.67
C PRO A 83 10.22 -14.35 -7.06
N ALA A 84 10.64 -13.92 -8.26
CA ALA A 84 10.44 -12.55 -8.73
C ALA A 84 8.96 -12.18 -8.91
N GLN A 85 8.17 -13.06 -9.55
CA GLN A 85 6.73 -12.85 -9.73
C GLN A 85 5.99 -12.89 -8.39
N THR A 86 6.36 -13.81 -7.49
CA THR A 86 5.77 -13.90 -6.14
C THR A 86 6.03 -12.62 -5.36
N ARG A 87 7.27 -12.13 -5.35
CA ARG A 87 7.62 -10.88 -4.67
C ARG A 87 6.88 -9.69 -5.26
N ALA A 88 6.70 -9.61 -6.58
CA ALA A 88 5.93 -8.55 -7.22
C ALA A 88 4.43 -8.60 -6.83
N MET A 89 3.81 -9.79 -6.83
CA MET A 89 2.40 -9.95 -6.45
C MET A 89 2.13 -9.62 -4.97
N PHE A 90 3.04 -10.02 -4.08
CA PHE A 90 2.92 -9.78 -2.63
C PHE A 90 3.74 -8.58 -2.15
N MET A 91 4.20 -7.72 -3.04
CA MET A 91 5.03 -6.57 -2.71
C MET A 91 4.35 -5.67 -1.68
N PHE A 92 3.02 -5.54 -1.74
CA PHE A 92 2.23 -4.80 -0.76
C PHE A 92 2.32 -5.38 0.66
N LEU A 93 2.40 -6.71 0.80
CA LEU A 93 2.42 -7.37 2.09
C LEU A 93 3.85 -7.51 2.63
N ILE A 94 4.83 -7.78 1.76
CA ILE A 94 6.19 -8.16 2.18
C ILE A 94 7.18 -7.00 2.01
N GLY A 95 6.90 -6.01 1.15
CA GLY A 95 7.89 -5.02 0.70
C GLY A 95 8.51 -4.13 1.79
N GLY A 96 7.88 -4.01 2.96
CA GLY A 96 8.42 -3.26 4.10
C GLY A 96 9.28 -4.08 5.07
N TYR A 97 9.29 -5.40 4.93
CA TYR A 97 9.94 -6.34 5.86
C TYR A 97 11.22 -6.92 5.29
N GLN A 98 12.10 -7.35 6.19
CA GLN A 98 13.29 -8.11 5.81
C GLN A 98 12.88 -9.46 5.23
N ASP A 99 13.67 -10.00 4.29
CA ASP A 99 13.33 -11.23 3.58
C ASP A 99 13.12 -12.44 4.52
N ARG A 100 13.76 -12.46 5.69
CA ARG A 100 13.56 -13.47 6.75
C ARG A 100 12.17 -13.44 7.39
N PHE A 101 11.52 -12.27 7.44
CA PHE A 101 10.27 -12.02 8.14
C PHE A 101 9.08 -11.80 7.20
N TRP A 102 9.09 -12.43 6.02
CA TRP A 102 8.01 -12.35 5.02
C TRP A 102 6.60 -12.71 5.55
N TRP A 103 6.53 -13.53 6.60
CA TRP A 103 5.30 -13.99 7.25
C TRP A 103 4.79 -13.05 8.35
N TRP A 104 5.50 -11.95 8.63
CA TRP A 104 5.18 -11.03 9.73
C TRP A 104 3.77 -10.43 9.63
N GLN A 105 3.31 -10.09 8.42
CA GLN A 105 1.95 -9.57 8.24
C GLN A 105 0.86 -10.56 8.68
N SER A 106 1.08 -11.86 8.48
CA SER A 106 0.14 -12.87 8.98
C SER A 106 0.08 -12.88 10.50
N LEU A 107 1.20 -12.69 11.20
CA LEU A 107 1.18 -12.53 12.65
C LEU A 107 0.38 -11.30 13.08
N ILE A 108 0.55 -10.16 12.40
CA ILE A 108 -0.20 -8.93 12.69
C ILE A 108 -1.70 -9.19 12.55
N MET A 109 -2.13 -9.90 11.51
CA MET A 109 -3.53 -10.29 11.32
C MET A 109 -4.04 -11.21 12.42
N VAL A 110 -3.30 -12.27 12.76
CA VAL A 110 -3.67 -13.21 13.82
C VAL A 110 -3.78 -12.51 15.17
N ARG A 111 -2.86 -11.58 15.49
CA ARG A 111 -2.95 -10.74 16.70
C ARG A 111 -4.25 -9.94 16.73
N LYS A 112 -4.61 -9.29 15.61
CA LYS A 112 -5.84 -8.50 15.51
C LYS A 112 -7.08 -9.38 15.68
N LEU A 113 -7.07 -10.58 15.11
CA LEU A 113 -8.12 -11.58 15.31
C LEU A 113 -8.23 -11.98 16.80
N LEU A 114 -7.11 -12.28 17.47
CA LEU A 114 -7.12 -12.64 18.90
C LEU A 114 -7.78 -11.57 19.77
N LEU A 115 -7.51 -10.29 19.50
CA LEU A 115 -8.15 -9.18 20.22
C LEU A 115 -9.65 -9.13 20.01
N VAL A 116 -10.10 -9.36 18.77
CA VAL A 116 -11.54 -9.43 18.47
C VAL A 116 -12.17 -10.62 19.20
N LEU A 117 -11.53 -11.79 19.18
CA LEU A 117 -12.03 -12.96 19.90
C LEU A 117 -12.12 -12.72 21.42
N ILE A 118 -11.13 -12.06 22.00
CA ILE A 118 -11.15 -11.63 23.41
C ILE A 118 -12.37 -10.76 23.71
N VAL A 119 -12.66 -9.77 22.85
CA VAL A 119 -13.81 -8.86 23.02
C VAL A 119 -15.15 -9.59 22.94
N VAL A 120 -15.22 -10.67 22.17
CA VAL A 120 -16.48 -11.39 21.90
C VAL A 120 -16.76 -12.45 22.95
N PHE A 121 -15.74 -13.22 23.33
CA PHE A 121 -15.91 -14.37 24.21
C PHE A 121 -15.79 -14.02 25.69
N ILE A 122 -15.17 -12.89 26.03
CA ILE A 122 -15.00 -12.46 27.41
C ILE A 122 -15.99 -11.35 27.72
N SER A 123 -17.05 -11.67 28.48
CA SER A 123 -18.06 -10.70 28.90
C SER A 123 -17.60 -9.80 30.06
N ASN A 124 -16.66 -10.27 30.87
CA ASN A 124 -16.13 -9.48 31.98
C ASN A 124 -15.10 -8.45 31.47
N ALA A 125 -15.42 -7.16 31.62
CA ALA A 125 -14.61 -6.06 31.10
C ALA A 125 -13.20 -5.98 31.72
N GLU A 126 -13.05 -6.38 32.99
CA GLU A 126 -11.74 -6.43 33.66
C GLU A 126 -10.87 -7.51 33.02
N LEU A 127 -11.39 -8.74 32.91
CA LEU A 127 -10.69 -9.85 32.29
C LEU A 127 -10.37 -9.60 30.81
N GLN A 128 -11.30 -8.97 30.08
CA GLN A 128 -11.09 -8.55 28.70
C GLN A 128 -9.91 -7.58 28.57
N THR A 129 -9.80 -6.62 29.49
CA THR A 129 -8.70 -5.65 29.53
C THR A 129 -7.37 -6.34 29.86
N TYR A 130 -7.36 -7.27 30.83
CA TYR A 130 -6.17 -8.08 31.15
C TYR A 130 -5.69 -8.92 29.94
N CYS A 131 -6.59 -9.64 29.27
CA CYS A 131 -6.23 -10.45 28.11
C CYS A 131 -5.72 -9.58 26.94
N GLY A 132 -6.35 -8.42 26.70
CA GLY A 132 -5.89 -7.46 25.71
C GLY A 132 -4.50 -6.90 26.01
N MET A 133 -4.25 -6.56 27.27
CA MET A 133 -2.95 -6.08 27.75
C MET A 133 -1.83 -7.09 27.52
N TRP A 134 -2.02 -8.36 27.93
CA TRP A 134 -1.02 -9.42 27.70
C TRP A 134 -0.81 -9.70 26.22
N THR A 135 -1.87 -9.73 25.42
CA THR A 135 -1.78 -9.93 23.96
C THR A 135 -0.95 -8.84 23.30
N MET A 136 -1.17 -7.56 23.67
CA MET A 136 -0.38 -6.44 23.15
C MET A 136 1.05 -6.42 23.71
N GLY A 137 1.24 -6.79 24.98
CA GLY A 137 2.55 -6.87 25.62
C GLY A 137 3.45 -7.94 24.97
N ILE A 138 2.92 -9.13 24.71
CA ILE A 138 3.65 -10.19 23.98
C ILE A 138 3.99 -9.71 22.57
N ALA A 139 3.04 -9.05 21.89
CA ALA A 139 3.30 -8.50 20.56
C ALA A 139 4.36 -7.41 20.55
N LEU A 140 4.42 -6.56 21.59
CA LEU A 140 5.47 -5.56 21.77
C LEU A 140 6.83 -6.24 21.97
N ILE A 141 6.92 -7.27 22.82
CA ILE A 141 8.15 -8.02 23.03
C ILE A 141 8.62 -8.63 21.71
N LEU A 142 7.73 -9.30 20.97
CA LEU A 142 8.05 -9.86 19.66
C LEU A 142 8.54 -8.79 18.67
N GLN A 143 7.91 -7.62 18.64
CA GLN A 143 8.31 -6.50 17.77
C GLN A 143 9.71 -5.99 18.10
N VAL A 144 10.02 -5.81 19.39
CA VAL A 144 11.31 -5.30 19.85
C VAL A 144 12.43 -6.31 19.63
N VAL A 145 12.17 -7.60 19.89
CA VAL A 145 13.17 -8.67 19.74
C VAL A 145 13.44 -9.01 18.27
N LEU A 146 12.40 -9.06 17.43
CA LEU A 146 12.54 -9.52 16.05
C LEU A 146 12.79 -8.39 15.06
N ALA A 147 12.39 -7.15 15.37
CA ALA A 147 12.61 -5.94 14.56
C ALA A 147 12.45 -6.18 13.04
N PRO A 148 11.28 -6.65 12.59
CA PRO A 148 11.07 -7.30 11.29
C PRO A 148 11.15 -6.34 10.09
N ASN A 149 10.95 -5.03 10.30
CA ASN A 149 10.97 -4.07 9.21
C ASN A 149 12.40 -3.88 8.68
N SER A 150 12.52 -3.63 7.38
CA SER A 150 13.81 -3.38 6.74
C SER A 150 14.44 -2.05 7.17
N GLN A 151 13.61 -1.06 7.50
CA GLN A 151 14.10 0.24 7.99
C GLN A 151 13.92 0.36 9.51
N PRO A 152 14.96 0.78 10.25
CA PRO A 152 14.90 0.88 11.71
C PRO A 152 13.86 1.91 12.19
N ASN A 153 13.64 2.98 11.41
CA ASN A 153 12.63 3.99 11.71
C ASN A 153 11.22 3.39 11.78
N PHE A 154 10.88 2.44 10.90
CA PHE A 154 9.58 1.77 10.93
C PHE A 154 9.45 0.80 12.11
N ASN A 155 10.54 0.11 12.49
CA ASN A 155 10.56 -0.71 13.69
C ASN A 155 10.29 0.11 14.95
N GLN A 156 10.90 1.28 15.08
CA GLN A 156 10.68 2.19 16.21
C GLN A 156 9.23 2.70 16.26
N VAL A 157 8.66 3.11 15.13
CA VAL A 157 7.27 3.57 15.01
C VAL A 157 6.30 2.47 15.44
N GLU A 158 6.50 1.25 14.93
CA GLU A 158 5.64 0.12 15.24
C GLU A 158 5.76 -0.28 16.73
N ALA A 159 6.98 -0.38 17.26
CA ALA A 159 7.21 -0.67 18.67
C ALA A 159 6.63 0.42 19.59
N LEU A 160 6.81 1.70 19.27
CA LEU A 160 6.28 2.82 20.03
C LEU A 160 4.75 2.83 20.01
N SER A 161 4.12 2.45 18.89
CA SER A 161 2.66 2.35 18.80
C SER A 161 2.11 1.24 19.71
N LEU A 162 2.77 0.07 19.71
CA LEU A 162 2.41 -1.05 20.57
C LEU A 162 2.68 -0.75 22.03
N ALA A 163 3.77 -0.03 22.35
CA ALA A 163 4.09 0.40 23.70
C ALA A 163 3.01 1.35 24.24
N ILE A 164 2.60 2.36 23.47
CA ILE A 164 1.56 3.31 23.87
C ILE A 164 0.24 2.59 24.12
N ILE A 165 -0.17 1.67 23.23
CA ILE A 165 -1.40 0.91 23.42
C ILE A 165 -1.31 0.03 24.67
N THR A 166 -0.18 -0.64 24.89
CA THR A 166 0.04 -1.51 26.06
C THR A 166 -0.02 -0.70 27.35
N VAL A 167 0.67 0.44 27.41
CA VAL A 167 0.66 1.36 28.56
C VAL A 167 -0.75 1.92 28.80
N THR A 168 -1.47 2.30 27.75
CA THR A 168 -2.87 2.75 27.84
C THR A 168 -3.76 1.67 28.45
N LEU A 169 -3.65 0.42 27.98
CA LEU A 169 -4.40 -0.71 28.54
C LEU A 169 -4.03 -0.99 30.01
N ASN A 170 -2.76 -0.84 30.39
CA ASN A 170 -2.33 -0.96 31.79
C ASN A 170 -3.00 0.10 32.68
N PHE A 171 -3.02 1.36 32.24
CA PHE A 171 -3.67 2.43 33.01
C PHE A 171 -5.19 2.31 33.00
N SER A 172 -5.82 1.80 31.93
CA SER A 172 -7.25 1.51 31.90
C SER A 172 -7.67 0.49 32.95
N LEU A 173 -6.74 -0.35 33.41
CA LEU A 173 -7.01 -1.33 34.46
C LEU A 173 -7.29 -0.68 35.83
N LEU A 174 -6.75 0.52 36.08
CA LEU A 174 -7.01 1.27 37.32
C LEU A 174 -8.49 1.64 37.49
N TYR A 175 -9.29 1.67 36.42
CA TYR A 175 -10.73 1.93 36.54
C TYR A 175 -11.48 0.86 37.34
N PHE A 176 -10.96 -0.37 37.36
CA PHE A 176 -11.55 -1.48 38.11
C PHE A 176 -11.09 -1.53 39.57
N TRP A 177 -10.15 -0.66 39.96
CA TRP A 177 -9.64 -0.62 41.34
C TRP A 177 -10.72 -0.11 42.32
N PRO A 178 -11.13 -0.91 43.33
CA PRO A 178 -12.29 -0.59 44.18
C PRO A 178 -12.19 0.73 44.95
N GLN A 179 -10.96 1.17 45.27
CA GLN A 179 -10.70 2.35 46.10
C GLN A 179 -10.64 3.66 45.29
N MET A 180 -10.91 3.62 43.98
CA MET A 180 -10.90 4.82 43.13
C MET A 180 -12.18 5.65 43.30
N THR A 181 -12.01 6.86 43.83
CA THR A 181 -13.06 7.89 43.86
C THR A 181 -13.46 8.35 42.45
N ASP A 182 -14.63 8.96 42.31
CA ASP A 182 -15.07 9.50 41.01
C ASP A 182 -14.17 10.64 40.52
N ALA A 183 -13.63 11.45 41.44
CA ALA A 183 -12.66 12.48 41.11
C ALA A 183 -11.37 11.90 40.51
N SER A 184 -10.82 10.83 41.10
CA SER A 184 -9.62 10.17 40.57
C SER A 184 -9.86 9.48 39.22
N LYS A 185 -11.05 8.91 39.00
CA LYS A 185 -11.45 8.37 37.69
C LYS A 185 -11.47 9.47 36.61
N ASN A 186 -12.08 10.63 36.90
CA ASN A 186 -12.12 11.76 35.98
C ASN A 186 -10.71 12.27 35.63
N VAL A 187 -9.84 12.40 36.63
CA VAL A 187 -8.43 12.79 36.41
C VAL A 187 -7.71 11.77 35.52
N LEU A 188 -7.90 10.48 35.78
CA LEU A 188 -7.33 9.41 34.95
C LEU A 188 -7.86 9.49 33.50
N THR A 189 -9.16 9.75 33.29
CA THR A 189 -9.74 9.93 31.95
C THR A 189 -9.08 11.07 31.20
N VAL A 190 -8.95 12.24 31.84
CA VAL A 190 -8.30 13.41 31.23
C VAL A 190 -6.85 13.10 30.88
N LEU A 191 -6.11 12.45 31.79
CA LEU A 191 -4.72 12.06 31.55
C LEU A 191 -4.59 11.10 30.36
N LEU A 192 -5.47 10.10 30.24
CA LEU A 192 -5.46 9.16 29.13
C LEU A 192 -5.81 9.80 27.80
N ILE A 193 -6.77 10.73 27.79
CA ILE A 193 -7.11 11.52 26.60
C ILE A 193 -5.90 12.35 26.16
N LEU A 194 -5.26 13.07 27.09
CA LEU A 194 -4.07 13.88 26.79
C LEU A 194 -2.90 13.02 26.32
N ALA A 195 -2.66 11.86 26.93
CA ALA A 195 -1.62 10.92 26.52
C ALA A 195 -1.87 10.37 25.11
N THR A 196 -3.12 10.02 24.80
CA THR A 196 -3.52 9.53 23.48
C THR A 196 -3.39 10.63 22.42
N PHE A 197 -3.84 11.85 22.73
CA PHE A 197 -3.70 12.99 21.84
C PHE A 197 -2.23 13.34 21.59
N GLY A 198 -1.42 13.37 22.64
CA GLY A 198 0.03 13.58 22.55
C GLY A 198 0.72 12.51 21.69
N ALA A 199 0.33 11.24 21.85
CA ALA A 199 0.78 10.15 21.00
C ALA A 199 0.44 10.37 19.52
N ILE A 200 -0.81 10.75 19.21
CA ILE A 200 -1.24 11.04 17.84
C ILE A 200 -0.42 12.20 17.24
N VAL A 201 -0.22 13.28 17.98
CA VAL A 201 0.60 14.42 17.54
C VAL A 201 2.04 13.98 17.30
N LEU A 202 2.62 13.20 18.20
CA LEU A 202 3.98 12.67 18.04
C LEU A 202 4.10 11.78 16.79
N PHE A 203 3.14 10.89 16.55
CA PHE A 203 3.08 10.10 15.31
C PHE A 203 2.96 10.98 14.07
N ALA A 204 2.09 11.99 14.10
CA ALA A 204 1.91 12.91 13.00
C ALA A 204 3.22 13.66 12.67
N VAL A 205 3.93 14.16 13.69
CA VAL A 205 5.21 14.85 13.52
C VAL A 205 6.29 13.89 12.99
N TYR A 206 6.37 12.69 13.55
CA TYR A 206 7.36 11.68 13.14
C TYR A 206 7.14 11.22 11.69
N LEU A 207 5.88 11.08 11.26
CA LEU A 207 5.53 10.72 9.87
C LEU A 207 5.63 11.91 8.91
N TYR A 208 5.34 13.13 9.36
CA TYR A 208 5.38 14.32 8.52
C TYR A 208 6.79 14.62 8.00
N ARG A 209 7.83 14.40 8.81
CA ARG A 209 9.23 14.62 8.41
C ARG A 209 9.66 13.79 7.18
N PRO A 210 9.58 12.44 7.19
CA PRO A 210 9.93 11.61 6.04
C PRO A 210 8.95 11.80 4.87
N LEU A 211 7.67 12.02 5.16
CA LEU A 211 6.67 12.27 4.11
C LEU A 211 7.00 13.54 3.33
N ARG A 212 7.37 14.63 4.01
CA ARG A 212 7.80 15.87 3.36
C ARG A 212 9.06 15.69 2.52
N GLY A 213 10.01 14.86 2.99
CA GLY A 213 11.20 14.50 2.22
C GLY A 213 10.84 13.80 0.91
N MET A 214 10.04 12.74 0.98
CA MET A 214 9.59 12.00 -0.20
C MET A 214 8.76 12.86 -1.16
N LEU A 215 7.84 13.69 -0.64
CA LEU A 215 7.06 14.60 -1.46
C LEU A 215 7.94 15.63 -2.16
N GLY A 216 8.95 16.18 -1.47
CA GLY A 216 9.88 17.14 -2.05
C GLY A 216 10.64 16.57 -3.25
N GLU A 217 11.18 15.36 -3.10
CA GLU A 217 11.91 14.66 -4.17
C GLU A 217 11.01 14.34 -5.36
N LYS A 218 9.81 13.78 -5.12
CA LYS A 218 8.86 13.45 -6.18
C LYS A 218 8.34 14.71 -6.89
N LEU A 219 8.08 15.79 -6.15
CA LEU A 219 7.71 17.08 -6.74
C LEU A 219 8.83 17.68 -7.59
N ALA A 220 10.09 17.55 -7.15
CA ALA A 220 11.25 18.02 -7.92
C ALA A 220 11.39 17.22 -9.23
N LEU A 221 11.26 15.90 -9.17
CA LEU A 221 11.31 15.03 -10.35
C LEU A 221 10.17 15.35 -11.34
N VAL A 222 8.95 15.55 -10.84
CA VAL A 222 7.81 15.96 -11.67
C VAL A 222 8.07 17.30 -12.34
N LYS A 223 8.62 18.28 -11.62
CA LYS A 223 9.00 19.59 -12.19
C LYS A 223 10.08 19.45 -13.27
N GLU A 224 11.08 18.58 -13.07
CA GLU A 224 12.13 18.33 -14.06
C GLU A 224 11.57 17.67 -15.34
N LEU A 225 10.70 16.67 -15.20
CA LEU A 225 10.04 16.02 -16.32
C LEU A 225 9.14 17.00 -17.10
N GLN A 226 8.42 17.88 -16.40
CA GLN A 226 7.62 18.94 -17.03
C GLN A 226 8.50 19.94 -17.80
N GLY A 227 9.65 20.32 -17.24
CA GLY A 227 10.61 21.19 -17.92
C GLY A 227 11.19 20.58 -19.20
N LYS A 228 11.61 19.31 -19.15
CA LYS A 228 12.10 18.58 -20.33
C LYS A 228 11.03 18.41 -21.40
N ALA A 229 9.79 18.15 -21.00
CA ALA A 229 8.67 18.04 -21.93
C ALA A 229 8.36 19.38 -22.62
N ALA A 230 8.41 20.50 -21.89
CA ALA A 230 8.20 21.84 -22.46
C ALA A 230 9.32 22.22 -23.45
N ALA A 231 10.59 21.95 -23.10
CA ALA A 231 11.73 22.20 -23.98
C ALA A 231 11.65 21.36 -25.28
N ALA A 232 11.29 20.08 -25.17
CA ALA A 232 11.14 19.20 -26.33
C ALA A 232 10.00 19.62 -27.27
N LEU A 233 8.95 20.27 -26.75
CA LEU A 233 7.89 20.85 -27.57
C LEU A 233 8.38 22.09 -28.33
N GLN A 234 9.13 22.99 -27.68
CA GLN A 234 9.71 24.15 -28.34
C GLN A 234 10.68 23.75 -29.46
N GLU A 235 11.56 22.79 -29.20
CA GLU A 235 12.50 22.29 -30.20
C GLU A 235 11.77 21.66 -31.40
N ARG A 236 10.62 20.99 -31.18
CA ARG A 236 9.76 20.48 -32.26
C ARG A 236 9.11 21.60 -33.07
N GLU A 237 8.65 22.66 -32.43
CA GLU A 237 8.06 23.82 -33.11
C GLU A 237 9.09 24.57 -33.95
N GLU A 238 10.29 24.81 -33.42
CA GLU A 238 11.39 25.46 -34.15
C GLU A 238 11.84 24.61 -35.35
N ASN A 239 11.99 23.29 -35.16
CA ASN A 239 12.31 22.38 -36.24
C ASN A 239 11.21 22.33 -37.31
N ALA A 240 9.93 22.38 -36.93
CA ALA A 240 8.82 22.46 -37.87
C ALA A 240 8.81 23.78 -38.67
N ALA A 241 9.09 24.91 -38.00
CA ALA A 241 9.19 26.22 -38.63
C ALA A 241 10.35 26.29 -39.65
N GLN A 242 11.54 25.80 -39.28
CA GLN A 242 12.67 25.75 -40.20
C GLN A 242 12.41 24.83 -41.40
N LYS A 243 11.73 23.70 -41.19
CA LYS A 243 11.38 22.77 -42.26
C LYS A 243 10.37 23.40 -43.23
N GLY A 244 9.36 24.10 -42.73
CA GLY A 244 8.41 24.86 -43.55
C GLY A 244 9.10 25.97 -44.37
N GLN A 245 10.05 26.69 -43.78
CA GLN A 245 10.77 27.77 -44.46
C GLN A 245 11.72 27.27 -45.56
N ARG A 246 12.35 26.09 -45.37
CA ARG A 246 13.17 25.44 -46.41
C ARG A 246 12.32 24.98 -47.59
N VAL A 247 11.17 24.37 -47.34
CA VAL A 247 10.23 23.92 -48.40
C VAL A 247 9.74 25.12 -49.22
N PHE A 248 9.32 26.19 -48.56
CA PHE A 248 8.87 27.41 -49.25
C PHE A 248 9.98 28.07 -50.09
N ARG A 249 11.24 27.99 -49.64
CA ARG A 249 12.39 28.52 -50.40
C ARG A 249 12.72 27.67 -51.63
N SER A 250 12.61 26.34 -51.57
CA SER A 250 12.81 25.50 -52.75
C SER A 250 11.67 25.64 -53.76
N ASP A 251 10.42 25.76 -53.30
CA ASP A 251 9.28 25.98 -54.18
C ASP A 251 9.34 27.33 -54.91
N ARG A 252 9.87 28.38 -54.26
CA ARG A 252 10.12 29.67 -54.92
C ARG A 252 11.24 29.59 -55.95
N ALA A 253 12.35 28.93 -55.61
CA ALA A 253 13.47 28.73 -56.52
C ALA A 253 13.08 27.91 -57.76
N HIS A 254 12.19 26.92 -57.63
CA HIS A 254 11.65 26.21 -58.78
C HIS A 254 10.75 27.09 -59.65
N ARG A 255 9.91 27.93 -59.04
CA ARG A 255 8.99 28.82 -59.75
C ARG A 255 9.68 29.97 -60.48
N ASP A 256 10.85 30.40 -60.02
CA ASP A 256 11.66 31.44 -60.68
C ASP A 256 12.46 30.90 -61.87
N VAL A 257 12.69 29.58 -61.94
CA VAL A 257 13.32 28.92 -63.11
C VAL A 257 12.34 28.77 -64.28
N ASP A 258 11.04 28.65 -64.01
CA ASP A 258 10.00 28.53 -65.04
C ASP A 258 9.56 29.89 -65.64
N ARG A 259 10.23 31.01 -65.31
CA ARG A 259 9.88 32.36 -65.79
C ARG A 259 10.83 32.91 -66.88
N PHE A 260 11.77 32.10 -67.37
CA PHE A 260 12.78 32.54 -68.36
C PHE A 260 12.60 31.98 -69.79
N ASP A 261 11.43 31.46 -70.13
CA ASP A 261 11.05 31.14 -71.51
C ASP A 261 9.61 31.61 -71.76
N ASP A 262 9.42 32.87 -72.18
CA ASP A 262 8.36 33.25 -73.13
C ASP A 262 8.56 34.71 -73.59
N ASP A 263 9.18 34.88 -74.77
CA ASP A 263 8.96 36.04 -75.64
C ASP A 263 7.76 35.70 -76.54
N GLY A 264 6.66 36.45 -76.45
CA GLY A 264 5.53 36.26 -77.39
C GLY A 264 4.22 36.93 -76.99
N ASP A 265 4.08 38.19 -77.37
CA ASP A 265 2.89 38.86 -77.93
C ASP A 265 1.54 38.93 -77.14
N ALA A 266 1.17 40.18 -76.84
CA ALA A 266 -0.15 40.81 -76.93
C ALA A 266 -1.38 40.22 -76.20
N GLU A 267 -1.86 40.97 -75.19
CA GLU A 267 -3.03 41.87 -75.28
C GLU A 267 -3.85 41.89 -73.97
N GLU A 268 -4.21 43.10 -73.58
CA GLU A 268 -4.87 43.55 -72.37
C GLU A 268 -6.35 43.18 -72.35
N LEU A 269 -6.92 42.80 -71.20
CA LEU A 269 -8.22 43.30 -70.71
C LEU A 269 -8.55 42.82 -69.28
N LEU A 270 -8.67 43.84 -68.41
CA LEU A 270 -9.64 44.05 -67.33
C LEU A 270 -9.64 43.21 -66.04
N GLU A 271 -9.63 44.00 -64.95
CA GLU A 271 -9.93 43.73 -63.55
C GLU A 271 -11.14 42.80 -63.31
N VAL A 272 -11.15 42.09 -62.18
CA VAL A 272 -11.98 42.43 -60.99
C VAL A 272 -11.40 41.69 -59.78
N GLY A 273 -11.06 42.43 -58.72
CA GLY A 273 -10.67 41.86 -57.44
C GLY A 273 -11.85 41.37 -56.61
N ALA A 274 -11.62 40.43 -55.70
CA ALA A 274 -12.29 40.36 -54.39
C ALA A 274 -11.77 39.19 -53.54
N LEU A 275 -11.25 39.56 -52.37
CA LEU A 275 -11.61 39.03 -51.05
C LEU A 275 -11.79 37.51 -50.83
N ALA A 276 -10.86 37.02 -50.00
CA ALA A 276 -11.13 36.34 -48.72
C ALA A 276 -11.52 34.85 -48.69
N SER A 277 -10.87 34.21 -47.69
CA SER A 277 -11.39 33.17 -46.80
C SER A 277 -11.06 31.70 -47.12
N PRO A 278 -11.18 30.78 -46.13
CA PRO A 278 -10.02 30.09 -45.59
C PRO A 278 -10.24 28.57 -45.59
N THR A 279 -9.28 27.82 -45.02
CA THR A 279 -9.43 26.48 -44.43
C THR A 279 -10.29 25.45 -45.19
N ARG A 280 -9.66 24.45 -45.81
CA ARG A 280 -10.24 23.10 -45.90
C ARG A 280 -9.22 22.03 -45.56
N ILE A 281 -9.43 21.45 -44.38
CA ILE A 281 -9.03 20.09 -44.02
C ILE A 281 -9.72 19.15 -45.03
N ASN A 282 -8.94 18.39 -45.79
CA ASN A 282 -9.46 17.24 -46.53
C ASN A 282 -8.77 15.97 -46.00
N LEU A 283 -9.54 15.23 -45.18
CA LEU A 283 -9.35 13.79 -45.02
C LEU A 283 -9.69 13.15 -46.36
N THR A 284 -8.70 12.57 -47.04
CA THR A 284 -8.92 11.55 -48.06
C THR A 284 -7.88 10.45 -47.87
N ALA A 285 -8.35 9.30 -47.38
CA ALA A 285 -7.63 8.05 -47.41
C ALA A 285 -7.54 7.54 -48.87
N PRO A 286 -6.43 6.89 -49.26
CA PRO A 286 -6.47 5.92 -50.33
C PRO A 286 -6.32 4.50 -49.76
N ALA A 287 -7.27 3.65 -50.13
CA ALA A 287 -7.15 2.21 -50.07
C ALA A 287 -6.33 1.71 -51.27
N GLY A 288 -5.47 0.71 -51.03
CA GLY A 288 -5.03 -0.23 -52.05
C GLY A 288 -3.62 -0.05 -52.62
N ALA A 289 -2.61 -0.57 -51.92
CA ALA A 289 -1.42 -1.15 -52.55
C ALA A 289 -0.84 -2.23 -51.60
N GLU A 290 -0.84 -3.47 -52.08
CA GLU A 290 -0.33 -4.65 -51.38
C GLU A 290 1.21 -4.71 -51.35
N ALA A 291 1.70 -5.56 -50.44
CA ALA A 291 3.04 -6.14 -50.36
C ALA A 291 4.14 -5.35 -49.62
N GLY A 292 4.40 -5.78 -48.38
CA GLY A 292 5.63 -5.47 -47.65
C GLY A 292 5.47 -5.70 -46.14
N VAL A 293 5.84 -6.89 -45.66
CA VAL A 293 5.88 -7.23 -44.23
C VAL A 293 6.86 -6.29 -43.51
N ALA A 294 6.35 -5.22 -42.91
CA ALA A 294 7.12 -4.33 -42.05
C ALA A 294 7.09 -4.86 -40.61
N ARG A 295 8.26 -5.27 -40.11
CA ARG A 295 8.47 -5.60 -38.69
C ARG A 295 7.98 -4.45 -37.82
N ARG A 296 7.10 -4.72 -36.85
CA ARG A 296 6.83 -3.79 -35.74
C ARG A 296 8.17 -3.46 -35.06
N PRO A 297 8.47 -2.18 -34.76
CA PRO A 297 9.53 -1.88 -33.82
C PRO A 297 9.11 -2.45 -32.45
N GLN A 298 9.87 -3.42 -31.96
CA GLN A 298 9.78 -3.90 -30.59
C GLN A 298 10.00 -2.69 -29.67
N PHE A 299 8.98 -2.39 -28.86
CA PHE A 299 9.09 -1.52 -27.72
C PHE A 299 10.00 -2.23 -26.70
N ARG A 300 11.30 -1.89 -26.66
CA ARG A 300 12.19 -2.31 -25.56
C ARG A 300 11.87 -1.45 -24.34
N PRO A 301 11.56 -2.03 -23.16
CA PRO A 301 11.57 -1.26 -21.93
C PRO A 301 13.00 -0.80 -21.60
N VAL A 302 13.14 0.48 -21.21
CA VAL A 302 14.39 1.18 -20.89
C VAL A 302 14.85 0.85 -19.46
N PHE A 303 15.05 -0.43 -19.15
CA PHE A 303 15.65 -0.85 -17.87
C PHE A 303 16.44 -2.14 -18.06
N GLU A 304 17.58 -2.04 -18.74
CA GLU A 304 18.59 -3.11 -18.75
C GLU A 304 19.97 -2.51 -19.00
N GLU A 305 20.41 -1.67 -18.07
CA GLU A 305 21.78 -1.14 -18.07
C GLU A 305 22.18 -0.70 -16.65
N VAL A 306 22.09 -1.65 -15.71
CA VAL A 306 22.87 -1.70 -14.47
C VAL A 306 23.12 -3.20 -14.24
N ASP A 307 24.33 -3.58 -13.86
CA ASP A 307 24.84 -4.94 -13.65
C ASP A 307 25.59 -5.56 -14.84
N ARG A 308 26.65 -4.87 -15.28
CA ARG A 308 27.82 -5.54 -15.87
C ARG A 308 29.10 -4.89 -15.36
N GLU A 309 29.35 -5.01 -14.05
CA GLU A 309 30.66 -4.78 -13.44
C GLU A 309 30.65 -5.28 -11.98
N GLU A 310 30.79 -6.60 -11.77
CA GLU A 310 31.31 -7.18 -10.51
C GLU A 310 31.59 -8.68 -10.67
N ASP A 311 32.55 -9.03 -11.55
CA ASP A 311 33.13 -10.38 -11.67
C ASP A 311 34.56 -10.39 -11.09
N ASP A 312 34.77 -9.76 -9.93
CA ASP A 312 36.04 -9.80 -9.18
C ASP A 312 35.80 -9.72 -7.66
N ALA A 313 35.06 -10.70 -7.11
CA ALA A 313 34.99 -10.93 -5.67
C ALA A 313 35.96 -12.06 -5.27
N PRO A 314 36.91 -11.85 -4.34
CA PRO A 314 37.85 -12.88 -3.93
C PRO A 314 37.15 -14.03 -3.17
N TYR A 315 37.52 -15.25 -3.51
CA TYR A 315 37.10 -16.50 -2.87
C TYR A 315 37.37 -16.46 -1.35
N ILE A 316 36.31 -16.40 -0.53
CA ILE A 316 36.37 -16.56 0.93
C ILE A 316 36.19 -18.05 1.25
N PRO A 317 37.17 -18.76 1.84
CA PRO A 317 37.02 -20.15 2.19
C PRO A 317 36.00 -20.33 3.31
N ARG A 318 35.10 -21.29 3.11
CA ARG A 318 34.08 -21.74 4.05
C ARG A 318 34.78 -22.24 5.33
N ARG A 319 34.60 -21.53 6.46
CA ARG A 319 35.05 -22.01 7.79
C ARG A 319 34.37 -23.34 8.09
N GLU A 320 35.14 -24.42 8.13
CA GLU A 320 34.75 -25.66 8.77
C GLU A 320 34.44 -25.39 10.25
N HIS A 321 33.21 -25.68 10.66
CA HIS A 321 32.88 -25.82 12.07
C HIS A 321 33.62 -27.05 12.60
N ARG A 322 34.78 -26.84 13.22
CA ARG A 322 35.35 -27.80 14.16
C ARG A 322 34.35 -27.96 15.30
N SER A 323 33.71 -29.11 15.39
CA SER A 323 33.01 -29.55 16.58
C SER A 323 34.02 -29.64 17.73
N LEU A 324 33.81 -28.81 18.75
CA LEU A 324 34.50 -28.95 20.04
C LEU A 324 34.06 -30.29 20.64
N THR A 325 35.02 -31.19 20.86
CA THR A 325 34.80 -32.42 21.61
C THR A 325 34.57 -32.09 23.08
N ALA A 326 33.75 -32.92 23.75
CA ALA A 326 33.26 -32.74 25.11
C ALA A 326 34.35 -32.63 26.21
N GLU A 327 35.62 -32.81 25.87
CA GLU A 327 36.76 -32.74 26.79
C GLU A 327 37.24 -31.31 27.08
N GLN A 328 36.89 -30.31 26.26
CA GLN A 328 37.32 -28.91 26.48
C GLN A 328 36.34 -28.06 27.31
N LEU A 329 35.18 -28.60 27.70
CA LEU A 329 34.17 -27.90 28.51
C LEU A 329 34.30 -28.15 30.03
N SER A 330 35.28 -28.94 30.49
CA SER A 330 35.47 -29.24 31.92
C SER A 330 36.54 -28.40 32.63
N GLN A 331 37.11 -27.39 31.97
CA GLN A 331 38.15 -26.50 32.54
C GLN A 331 37.84 -24.99 32.42
N LEU A 332 36.56 -24.63 32.27
CA LEU A 332 36.04 -23.27 32.51
C LEU A 332 35.00 -23.32 33.63
#